data_AF-A0A3N9NKS9-F1
#
_entry.id   AF-A0A3N9NKS9-F1
#
_cell.length_a   1.000
_cell.length_b   1.000
_cell.length_c   1.000
_cell.angle_alpha   90.00
_cell.angle_beta   90.00
_cell.angle_gamma   90.00
#
_symmetry.space_group_name_H-M   'P 1'
#
loop_
_entity.id
_entity.type
_entity.pdbx_description
1 polymer ?
#
loop_
_entity_poly.entity_id
_entity_poly.type
_entity_poly.pdbx_seq_one_letter_code
_entity_poly.pdbx_strand_id
1 'polypeptide(L)'
;MKGIKLDYAQLPAYPSKEFVPALSEYIQSKYPEIPVYMALTMYSNYTDPIKEKLYIVGLAYLYSEHRVDNIALIRKNLENHFRLDYLDFTWYGENYLASGIVDKLNMNYVAGMVILAEHYQKSGLPDLARKWAQKALSIAEKGGVGDQMLKDLEKKGIHL
;
A
#
# COMPACT_ATOMS: atom_id res chain seq x y z
N MET A 1 -2.34 -6.91 -25.71
CA MET A 1 -1.67 -7.40 -24.49
C MET A 1 -0.80 -8.58 -24.86
N LYS A 2 0.46 -8.62 -24.43
CA LYS A 2 1.24 -9.86 -24.45
C LYS A 2 0.59 -10.82 -23.46
N GLY A 3 0.25 -12.04 -23.90
CA GLY A 3 -0.33 -13.05 -23.01
C GLY A 3 0.75 -13.63 -22.09
N ILE A 4 0.41 -13.88 -20.83
CA ILE A 4 1.25 -14.62 -19.90
C ILE A 4 0.88 -16.10 -20.01
N LYS A 5 1.86 -16.96 -20.30
CA LYS A 5 1.71 -18.41 -20.19
C LYS A 5 2.36 -18.88 -18.89
N LEU A 6 1.55 -19.45 -18.00
CA LEU A 6 1.98 -20.06 -16.75
C LEU A 6 2.13 -21.57 -16.95
N ASP A 7 3.27 -22.11 -16.53
CA ASP A 7 3.48 -23.55 -16.42
C ASP A 7 3.35 -23.96 -14.96
N TYR A 8 2.15 -24.42 -14.58
CA TYR A 8 1.85 -24.79 -13.20
C TYR A 8 2.65 -26.00 -12.71
N ALA A 9 3.25 -26.81 -13.61
CA ALA A 9 4.13 -27.90 -13.20
C ALA A 9 5.47 -27.41 -12.62
N GLN A 10 5.84 -26.15 -12.90
CA GLN A 10 7.04 -25.50 -12.35
C GLN A 10 6.77 -24.73 -11.05
N LEU A 11 5.53 -24.72 -10.57
CA LEU A 11 5.11 -23.99 -9.38
C LEU A 11 4.76 -24.95 -8.24
N PRO A 12 4.96 -24.54 -6.97
CA PRO A 12 4.43 -25.26 -5.83
C PRO A 12 2.92 -25.49 -5.95
N ALA A 13 2.37 -26.51 -5.28
CA ALA A 13 0.92 -26.71 -5.26
C ALA A 13 0.22 -25.53 -4.56
N TYR A 14 -0.95 -25.14 -5.05
CA TYR A 14 -1.82 -24.19 -4.35
C TYR A 14 -2.83 -24.94 -3.46
N PRO A 15 -3.13 -24.46 -2.23
CA PRO A 15 -2.58 -23.29 -1.56
C PRO A 15 -1.39 -23.64 -0.64
N SER A 16 -0.17 -23.39 -1.11
CA SER A 16 1.05 -23.39 -0.26
C SER A 16 1.57 -21.98 -0.06
N LYS A 17 2.26 -21.71 1.05
CA LYS A 17 2.86 -20.39 1.33
C LYS A 17 3.98 -20.04 0.35
N GLU A 18 4.54 -21.05 -0.30
CA GLU A 18 5.59 -20.95 -1.32
C GLU A 18 5.04 -20.57 -2.70
N PHE A 19 3.74 -20.75 -2.95
CA PHE A 19 3.14 -20.53 -4.26
C PHE A 19 3.28 -19.10 -4.76
N VAL A 20 2.88 -18.11 -3.94
CA VAL A 20 2.90 -16.69 -4.33
C VAL A 20 4.34 -16.17 -4.54
N PRO A 21 5.31 -16.48 -3.65
CA PRO A 21 6.73 -16.24 -3.92
C PRO A 21 7.20 -16.80 -5.27
N ALA A 22 6.98 -18.10 -5.50
CA ALA A 22 7.44 -18.77 -6.72
C ALA A 22 6.76 -18.21 -7.98
N LEU A 23 5.46 -17.87 -7.90
CA LEU A 23 4.74 -17.26 -9.00
C LEU A 23 5.28 -15.86 -9.33
N SER A 24 5.59 -15.06 -8.31
CA SER A 24 6.12 -13.69 -8.49
C SER A 24 7.49 -13.73 -9.17
N GLU A 25 8.37 -14.63 -8.73
CA GLU A 25 9.68 -14.85 -9.34
C GLU A 25 9.57 -15.42 -10.77
N TYR A 26 8.65 -16.37 -10.99
CA TYR A 26 8.39 -16.93 -12.32
C TYR A 26 7.94 -15.85 -13.31
N ILE A 27 7.00 -14.98 -12.90
CA ILE A 27 6.51 -13.91 -13.78
C ILE A 27 7.63 -12.90 -14.06
N GLN A 28 8.36 -12.44 -13.03
CA GLN A 28 9.41 -11.45 -13.20
C GLN A 28 10.58 -11.97 -14.06
N SER A 29 10.93 -13.25 -13.95
CA SER A 29 12.01 -13.86 -14.74
C SER A 29 11.62 -14.08 -16.21
N LYS A 30 10.39 -14.55 -16.48
CA LYS A 30 9.95 -14.85 -17.86
C LYS A 30 9.33 -13.66 -18.60
N TYR A 31 8.80 -12.70 -17.86
CA TYR A 31 8.10 -11.53 -18.39
C TYR A 31 8.56 -10.27 -17.64
N PRO A 32 9.85 -9.89 -17.73
CA PRO A 32 10.40 -8.78 -16.95
C PRO A 32 9.75 -7.42 -17.24
N GLU A 33 9.07 -7.27 -18.38
CA GLU A 33 8.30 -6.07 -18.72
C GLU A 33 6.94 -5.97 -18.01
N ILE A 34 6.50 -7.06 -17.36
CA ILE A 34 5.21 -7.13 -16.67
C ILE A 34 5.44 -6.95 -15.17
N PRO A 35 5.08 -5.80 -14.59
CA PRO A 35 5.22 -5.59 -13.16
C PRO A 35 4.23 -6.47 -12.38
N VAL A 36 4.72 -7.06 -11.30
CA VAL A 36 3.91 -7.90 -10.41
C VAL A 36 3.50 -7.08 -9.20
N TYR A 37 2.20 -6.85 -9.07
CA TYR A 37 1.62 -6.15 -7.93
C TYR A 37 0.79 -7.09 -7.04
N MET A 38 0.85 -6.87 -5.74
CA MET A 38 0.04 -7.57 -4.74
C MET A 38 -0.76 -6.57 -3.92
N ALA A 39 -1.98 -6.95 -3.53
CA ALA A 39 -2.81 -6.13 -2.66
C ALA A 39 -2.16 -6.01 -1.27
N LEU A 40 -2.29 -4.84 -0.63
CA LEU A 40 -1.84 -4.65 0.76
C LEU A 40 -2.62 -5.51 1.76
N THR A 41 -3.80 -5.98 1.37
CA THR A 41 -4.68 -6.87 2.16
C THR A 41 -4.34 -8.35 1.99
N MET A 42 -3.30 -8.69 1.23
CA MET A 42 -2.88 -10.08 1.09
C MET A 42 -2.41 -10.63 2.43
N TYR A 43 -2.80 -11.86 2.76
CA TYR A 43 -2.44 -12.47 4.03
C TYR A 43 -0.92 -12.58 4.20
N SER A 44 -0.45 -12.34 5.42
CA SER A 44 0.98 -12.25 5.72
C SER A 44 1.74 -13.54 5.41
N ASN A 45 1.09 -14.70 5.50
CA ASN A 45 1.69 -15.99 5.15
C ASN A 45 2.19 -16.05 3.68
N TYR A 46 1.65 -15.22 2.79
CA TYR A 46 2.10 -15.12 1.40
C TYR A 46 3.09 -13.97 1.17
N THR A 47 3.04 -12.89 1.97
CA THR A 47 3.96 -11.74 1.82
C THR A 47 5.25 -11.90 2.62
N ASP A 48 5.19 -12.48 3.81
CA ASP A 48 6.33 -12.59 4.74
C ASP A 48 7.54 -13.28 4.13
N PRO A 49 7.40 -14.38 3.34
CA PRO A 49 8.54 -15.02 2.70
C PRO A 49 9.29 -14.15 1.68
N ILE A 50 8.64 -13.10 1.15
CA ILE A 50 9.18 -12.22 0.11
C ILE A 50 9.17 -10.74 0.51
N LYS A 51 8.96 -10.43 1.80
CA LYS A 51 8.77 -9.06 2.28
C LYS A 51 9.89 -8.08 1.87
N GLU A 52 11.13 -8.55 1.82
CA GLU A 52 12.30 -7.74 1.44
C GLU A 52 12.30 -7.36 -0.05
N LYS A 53 11.45 -8.03 -0.85
CA LYS A 53 11.24 -7.78 -2.28
C LYS A 53 9.91 -7.06 -2.55
N LEU A 54 9.15 -6.70 -1.51
CA LEU A 54 7.87 -6.01 -1.62
C LEU A 54 8.02 -4.53 -1.27
N TYR A 55 7.72 -3.68 -2.25
CA TYR A 55 7.79 -2.23 -2.10
C TYR A 55 6.39 -1.64 -2.10
N ILE A 56 6.01 -0.95 -1.04
CA ILE A 56 4.74 -0.19 -1.03
C ILE A 56 4.87 0.95 -2.03
N VAL A 57 3.93 1.03 -2.98
CA VAL A 57 3.90 2.06 -4.04
C VAL A 57 2.59 2.86 -4.04
N GLY A 58 1.87 2.86 -2.93
CA GLY A 58 0.53 3.45 -2.80
C GLY A 58 -0.42 2.41 -2.23
N LEU A 59 -1.35 1.91 -3.04
CA LEU A 59 -2.37 0.91 -2.65
C LEU A 59 -1.96 -0.56 -2.90
N ALA A 60 -0.69 -0.80 -3.26
CA ALA A 60 -0.19 -2.12 -3.59
C ALA A 60 1.27 -2.28 -3.17
N TYR A 61 1.69 -3.53 -3.00
CA TYR A 61 3.08 -3.95 -3.06
C TYR A 61 3.48 -4.14 -4.52
N LEU A 62 4.63 -3.60 -4.91
CA LEU A 62 5.34 -3.97 -6.12
C LEU A 62 6.41 -5.00 -5.75
N TYR A 63 6.39 -6.15 -6.41
CA TYR A 63 7.45 -7.15 -6.28
C TYR A 63 8.65 -6.78 -7.16
N SER A 64 9.85 -6.81 -6.59
CA SER A 64 11.09 -6.59 -7.34
C SER A 64 12.30 -7.23 -6.65
N GLU A 65 13.07 -8.03 -7.39
CA GLU A 65 14.42 -8.48 -6.99
C GLU A 65 15.42 -7.31 -6.88
N HIS A 66 15.13 -6.19 -7.54
CA HIS A 66 15.99 -5.01 -7.55
C HIS A 66 15.42 -3.90 -6.68
N ARG A 67 16.29 -3.03 -6.18
CA ARG A 67 15.87 -1.83 -5.43
C ARG A 67 14.95 -0.96 -6.28
N VAL A 68 13.87 -0.50 -5.66
CA VAL A 68 12.91 0.42 -6.26
C VAL A 68 12.93 1.72 -5.47
N ASP A 69 12.92 2.86 -6.17
CA ASP A 69 12.58 4.15 -5.56
C ASP A 69 11.07 4.21 -5.32
N ASN A 70 10.63 3.54 -4.27
CA ASN A 70 9.23 3.41 -3.94
C ASN A 70 8.64 4.73 -3.43
N ILE A 71 9.46 5.63 -2.89
CA ILE A 71 9.03 6.98 -2.48
C ILE A 71 8.58 7.80 -3.69
N ALA A 72 9.36 7.80 -4.78
CA ALA A 72 8.97 8.49 -6.01
C ALA A 72 7.65 7.95 -6.58
N LEU A 73 7.44 6.63 -6.51
CA LEU A 73 6.20 5.99 -6.96
C LEU A 73 5.01 6.32 -6.05
N ILE A 74 5.18 6.27 -4.73
CA ILE A 74 4.15 6.69 -3.75
C ILE A 74 3.76 8.14 -4.02
N ARG A 75 4.75 9.03 -4.15
CA ARG A 75 4.51 10.45 -4.44
C ARG A 75 3.73 10.62 -5.74
N LYS A 76 4.18 9.99 -6.83
CA LYS A 76 3.49 10.03 -8.13
C LYS A 76 2.03 9.58 -8.00
N ASN A 77 1.78 8.50 -7.29
CA ASN A 77 0.44 7.94 -7.16
C ASN A 77 -0.47 8.78 -6.27
N LEU A 78 -0.02 9.14 -5.06
CA LEU A 78 -0.82 9.92 -4.11
C LEU A 78 -1.04 11.37 -4.55
N GLU A 79 -0.03 12.02 -5.14
CA GLU A 79 -0.11 13.45 -5.49
C GLU A 79 -0.69 13.70 -6.88
N ASN A 80 -0.47 12.79 -7.84
CA ASN A 80 -0.76 13.08 -9.25
C ASN A 80 -1.76 12.13 -9.91
N HIS A 81 -2.06 10.96 -9.35
CA HIS A 81 -2.92 9.98 -10.00
C HIS A 81 -4.20 9.65 -9.22
N PHE A 82 -4.11 9.54 -7.90
CA PHE A 82 -5.26 9.14 -7.10
C PHE A 82 -6.20 10.33 -6.89
N ARG A 83 -7.49 10.07 -7.08
CA ARG A 83 -8.55 11.01 -6.68
C ARG A 83 -8.85 10.78 -5.21
N LEU A 84 -8.30 11.62 -4.34
CA LEU A 84 -8.40 11.48 -2.89
C LEU A 84 -9.56 12.27 -2.28
N ASP A 85 -10.28 13.06 -3.08
CA ASP A 85 -11.41 13.90 -2.64
C ASP A 85 -12.47 13.06 -1.92
N TYR A 86 -12.66 11.80 -2.34
CA TYR A 86 -13.67 10.94 -1.74
C TYR A 86 -13.36 10.49 -0.32
N LEU A 87 -12.11 10.66 0.13
CA LEU A 87 -11.71 10.38 1.51
C LEU A 87 -12.14 11.50 2.46
N ASP A 88 -12.35 12.70 1.92
CA ASP A 88 -12.65 13.91 2.70
C ASP A 88 -14.16 14.17 2.80
N PHE A 89 -14.96 13.63 1.88
CA PHE A 89 -16.41 13.82 1.83
C PHE A 89 -17.17 12.49 1.87
N THR A 90 -18.31 12.47 2.56
CA THR A 90 -19.24 11.34 2.53
C THR A 90 -20.18 11.50 1.34
N TRP A 91 -20.06 10.62 0.34
CA TRP A 91 -20.86 10.67 -0.91
C TRP A 91 -22.12 9.80 -0.87
N TYR A 92 -22.37 9.15 0.27
CA TYR A 92 -23.47 8.22 0.46
C TYR A 92 -24.32 8.66 1.66
N GLY A 93 -25.64 8.42 1.57
CA GLY A 93 -26.55 8.71 2.67
C GLY A 93 -26.33 7.79 3.87
N GLU A 94 -26.91 8.17 5.02
CA GLU A 94 -26.78 7.45 6.30
C GLU A 94 -27.18 5.96 6.22
N ASN A 95 -28.07 5.61 5.29
CA ASN A 95 -28.56 4.25 5.09
C ASN A 95 -27.64 3.36 4.24
N TYR A 96 -26.44 3.82 3.89
CA TYR A 96 -25.50 3.04 3.08
C TYR A 96 -24.86 1.91 3.90
N LEU A 97 -25.33 0.69 3.65
CA LEU A 97 -24.99 -0.51 4.41
C LEU A 97 -23.50 -0.90 4.38
N ALA A 98 -22.73 -0.40 3.41
CA ALA A 98 -21.32 -0.76 3.23
C ALA A 98 -20.33 0.29 3.75
N SER A 99 -20.79 1.35 4.44
CA SER A 99 -19.93 2.42 4.98
C SER A 99 -18.76 1.86 5.81
N GLY A 100 -19.02 0.96 6.75
CA GLY A 100 -17.97 0.35 7.57
C GLY A 100 -16.99 -0.54 6.80
N ILE A 101 -17.39 -1.11 5.65
CA ILE A 101 -16.47 -1.85 4.76
C ILE A 101 -15.59 -0.86 3.99
N VAL A 102 -16.18 0.25 3.51
CA VAL A 102 -15.45 1.32 2.83
C VAL A 102 -14.38 1.91 3.73
N ASP A 103 -14.70 2.20 4.99
CA ASP A 103 -13.73 2.73 5.96
C ASP A 103 -12.56 1.76 6.18
N LYS A 104 -12.83 0.46 6.28
CA LYS A 104 -11.77 -0.57 6.36
C LYS A 104 -10.93 -0.65 5.10
N LEU A 105 -11.52 -0.56 3.91
CA LEU A 105 -10.78 -0.59 2.66
C LEU A 105 -9.93 0.68 2.46
N ASN A 106 -10.41 1.83 2.95
CA ASN A 106 -9.66 3.08 2.92
C ASN A 106 -8.39 3.03 3.78
N MET A 107 -8.29 2.12 4.76
CA MET A 107 -7.04 1.91 5.50
C MET A 107 -5.85 1.55 4.60
N ASN A 108 -6.07 1.02 3.38
CA ASN A 108 -4.99 0.76 2.43
C ASN A 108 -4.22 2.02 2.00
N TYR A 109 -4.81 3.21 2.11
CA TYR A 109 -4.12 4.47 1.81
C TYR A 109 -3.09 4.86 2.88
N VAL A 110 -3.33 4.44 4.13
CA VAL A 110 -2.59 4.91 5.31
C VAL A 110 -1.10 4.61 5.18
N ALA A 111 -0.73 3.39 4.78
CA ALA A 111 0.67 2.98 4.71
C ALA A 111 1.49 3.88 3.77
N GLY A 112 0.98 4.13 2.56
CA GLY A 112 1.63 5.03 1.59
C GLY A 112 1.72 6.47 2.11
N MET A 113 0.66 6.98 2.75
CA MET A 113 0.64 8.34 3.30
C MET A 113 1.62 8.52 4.46
N VAL A 114 1.74 7.54 5.36
CA VAL A 114 2.70 7.59 6.47
C VAL A 114 4.13 7.55 5.95
N ILE A 115 4.44 6.68 4.98
CA ILE A 115 5.77 6.61 4.36
C ILE A 115 6.14 7.96 3.71
N LEU A 116 5.18 8.58 3.01
CA LEU A 116 5.40 9.87 2.35
C LEU A 116 5.56 11.00 3.39
N ALA A 117 4.78 10.98 4.47
CA ALA A 117 4.90 11.94 5.57
C ALA A 117 6.28 11.86 6.24
N GLU A 118 6.76 10.65 6.54
CA GLU A 118 8.10 10.43 7.08
C GLU A 118 9.20 10.94 6.13
N HIS A 119 9.05 10.69 4.84
CA HIS A 119 10.00 11.18 3.85
C HIS A 119 10.08 12.71 3.86
N TYR A 120 8.94 13.39 3.87
CA TYR A 120 8.90 14.85 3.93
C TYR A 120 9.44 15.41 5.24
N GLN A 121 9.16 14.75 6.37
CA GLN A 121 9.73 15.12 7.67
C GLN A 121 11.26 15.05 7.63
N LYS A 122 11.81 13.94 7.15
CA LYS A 122 13.27 13.73 7.02
C LYS A 122 13.91 14.67 6.00
N SER A 123 13.14 15.16 5.03
CA SER A 123 13.59 16.08 3.99
C SER A 123 13.44 17.56 4.38
N GLY A 124 13.03 17.87 5.62
CA GLY A 124 12.87 19.26 6.08
C GLY A 124 11.66 19.96 5.46
N LEU A 125 10.62 19.22 5.09
CA LEU A 125 9.37 19.73 4.50
C LEU A 125 8.18 19.46 5.45
N PRO A 126 8.13 20.14 6.62
CA PRO A 126 7.19 19.81 7.69
C PRO A 126 5.72 20.04 7.31
N ASP A 127 5.41 21.01 6.45
CA ASP A 127 4.03 21.25 6.01
C ASP A 127 3.48 20.09 5.16
N LEU A 128 4.33 19.53 4.28
CA LEU A 128 3.97 18.34 3.50
C LEU A 128 3.89 17.09 4.38
N ALA A 129 4.79 16.96 5.36
CA ALA A 129 4.72 15.89 6.35
C ALA A 129 3.40 15.93 7.12
N ARG A 130 3.04 17.10 7.65
CA ARG A 130 1.78 17.32 8.37
C ARG A 130 0.57 17.04 7.50
N LYS A 131 0.52 17.53 6.26
CA LYS A 131 -0.58 17.28 5.31
C LYS A 131 -0.86 15.78 5.16
N TRP A 132 0.18 14.99 4.91
CA TRP A 132 0.02 13.55 4.67
C TRP A 132 -0.28 12.78 5.95
N ALA A 133 0.32 13.17 7.07
CA ALA A 133 0.03 12.58 8.38
C ALA A 133 -1.41 12.87 8.84
N GLN A 134 -1.93 14.07 8.64
CA GLN A 134 -3.32 14.42 8.96
C GLN A 134 -4.32 13.60 8.13
N LYS A 135 -4.06 13.45 6.82
CA LYS A 135 -4.94 12.61 5.97
C LYS A 135 -4.88 11.14 6.40
N ALA A 136 -3.70 10.61 6.74
CA ALA A 136 -3.56 9.26 7.28
C ALA A 136 -4.31 9.08 8.60
N LEU A 137 -4.21 10.05 9.51
CA LEU A 137 -4.92 10.04 10.80
C LEU A 137 -6.43 10.07 10.60
N SER A 138 -6.96 10.93 9.75
CA SER A 138 -8.41 11.02 9.49
C SER A 138 -8.99 9.70 8.95
N ILE A 139 -8.24 8.99 8.10
CA ILE A 139 -8.64 7.66 7.62
C ILE A 139 -8.57 6.64 8.76
N ALA A 140 -7.52 6.67 9.57
CA ALA A 140 -7.34 5.79 10.72
C ALA A 140 -8.43 5.96 11.78
N GLU A 141 -8.90 7.18 12.02
CA GLU A 141 -10.03 7.49 12.91
C GLU A 141 -11.31 6.81 12.42
N LYS A 142 -11.65 6.95 11.13
CA LYS A 142 -12.79 6.25 10.51
C LYS A 142 -12.63 4.73 10.57
N GLY A 143 -11.39 4.24 10.47
CA GLY A 143 -11.05 2.82 10.61
C GLY A 143 -11.02 2.30 12.06
N GLY A 144 -11.23 3.15 13.07
CA GLY A 144 -11.26 2.78 14.49
C GLY A 144 -9.89 2.61 15.15
N VAL A 145 -8.81 3.11 14.54
CA VAL A 145 -7.41 2.99 15.04
C VAL A 145 -6.69 4.35 15.12
N GLY A 146 -7.44 5.46 15.22
CA GLY A 146 -6.92 6.83 15.27
C GLY A 146 -5.90 7.06 16.41
N ASP A 147 -6.24 6.67 17.64
CA ASP A 147 -5.35 6.85 18.80
C ASP A 147 -3.99 6.14 18.64
N GLN A 148 -4.01 4.95 18.04
CA GLN A 148 -2.79 4.19 17.75
C GLN A 148 -1.98 4.87 16.65
N MET A 149 -2.65 5.36 15.60
CA MET A 149 -2.01 6.11 14.52
C MET A 149 -1.33 7.38 15.03
N LEU A 150 -2.00 8.16 15.89
CA LEU A 150 -1.43 9.39 16.46
C LEU A 150 -0.13 9.09 17.22
N LYS A 151 -0.14 8.07 18.10
CA LYS A 151 1.06 7.63 18.84
C LYS A 151 2.18 7.18 17.90
N ASP A 152 1.85 6.52 16.80
CA ASP A 152 2.86 6.04 15.85
C ASP A 152 3.45 7.17 15.01
N LEU A 153 2.67 8.21 14.70
CA LEU A 153 3.16 9.45 14.06
C LEU A 153 4.08 10.25 15.01
N GLU A 154 3.72 10.37 16.28
CA GLU A 154 4.54 11.04 17.30
C GLU A 154 5.91 10.35 17.47
N LYS A 155 5.94 9.01 17.52
CA LYS A 155 7.19 8.24 17.55
C LYS A 155 8.08 8.48 16.32
N LYS A 156 7.48 8.88 15.20
CA LYS A 156 8.18 9.24 13.95
C LYS A 156 8.60 10.71 13.90
N GLY A 157 8.38 11.47 14.97
CA GLY A 157 8.70 12.89 15.06
C GLY A 157 7.73 13.80 14.29
N ILE A 158 6.53 13.29 13.99
CA ILE A 158 5.47 14.06 13.32
C ILE A 158 4.43 14.41 14.39
N HIS A 159 4.36 15.69 14.76
CA HIS A 159 3.41 16.20 15.75
C HIS A 159 2.27 16.92 15.02
N LEU A 160 1.03 16.46 15.27
CA LEU A 160 -0.21 16.94 14.67
C LEU A 160 -1.03 17.82 15.61
#